data_AF-A0A9E2FMB4-F1
#
_entry.id   AF-A0A9E2FMB4-F1
#
_cell.length_a   1.000
_cell.length_b   1.000
_cell.length_c   1.000
_cell.angle_alpha   90.00
_cell.angle_beta   90.00
_cell.angle_gamma   90.00
#
_symmetry.space_group_name_H-M   'P 1'
#
loop_
_entity.id
_entity.type
_entity.pdbx_description
1 polymer ?
#
loop_
_entity_poly.entity_id
_entity_poly.type
_entity_poly.pdbx_seq_one_letter_code
_entity_poly.pdbx_strand_id
1 'polypeptide(L)'
;MKFKLLSVISAAGIMLSACGGSSGGGGDVNNPSPTPSPSVSPSPSPSVTPTPPPNPQEPDFVSCSGTVCTLIGLVDEDYTLDAARQWQISGVVRVGEGNAVLANDAAVNAVKDAGVTLTVEPGVHVRAFDDASLLVTRGSKLMANGTATNPITFSSLDADFDGLGEWGGVVIQGFAPQFGGGNTGPCFGTGTVCNVEGEGGDFIG
;
A
#
# COMPACT_ATOMS: atom_id res chain seq x y z
N MET A 1 51.02 1.05 9.32
CA MET A 1 51.39 2.30 8.63
C MET A 1 50.32 3.33 8.92
N LYS A 2 50.70 4.51 9.43
CA LYS A 2 49.80 5.57 9.90
C LYS A 2 49.35 6.42 8.71
N PHE A 3 48.05 6.49 8.43
CA PHE A 3 47.50 7.47 7.48
C PHE A 3 46.83 8.62 8.24
N LYS A 4 47.35 9.82 8.00
CA LYS A 4 46.92 11.11 8.55
C LYS A 4 45.90 11.76 7.62
N LEU A 5 44.91 12.39 8.25
CA LEU A 5 44.12 13.60 7.91
C LEU A 5 43.95 13.99 6.43
N LEU A 6 42.69 14.31 6.07
CA LEU A 6 42.27 15.64 5.58
C LEU A 6 40.73 15.71 5.61
N SER A 7 40.18 16.62 6.43
CA SER A 7 38.75 16.98 6.43
C SER A 7 38.68 18.48 6.21
N VAL A 8 38.03 18.90 5.12
CA VAL A 8 37.93 20.29 4.68
C VAL A 8 36.56 20.82 5.06
N ILE A 9 36.56 21.91 5.84
CA ILE A 9 35.41 22.74 6.21
C ILE A 9 35.04 23.60 5.01
N SER A 10 33.76 23.67 4.65
CA SER A 10 33.22 24.76 3.82
C SER A 10 31.90 25.24 4.40
N ALA A 11 31.88 26.50 4.83
CA ALA A 11 30.73 27.24 5.27
C ALA A 11 30.53 28.43 4.31
N ALA A 12 29.31 28.64 3.83
CA ALA A 12 28.91 29.90 3.21
C ALA A 12 27.41 30.11 3.46
N GLY A 13 27.11 31.13 4.28
CA GLY A 13 25.77 31.66 4.47
C GLY A 13 25.43 32.73 3.42
N ILE A 14 24.15 32.93 3.17
CA ILE A 14 23.61 34.06 2.41
C ILE A 14 22.40 34.60 3.18
N MET A 15 22.43 35.88 3.51
CA MET A 15 21.35 36.66 4.12
C MET A 15 20.85 37.74 3.15
N LEU A 16 19.54 38.01 3.23
CA LEU A 16 18.79 39.25 2.99
C LEU A 16 18.65 39.87 1.58
N SER A 17 17.39 40.05 1.16
CA SER A 17 16.79 41.24 0.51
C SER A 17 15.28 40.97 0.35
N ALA A 18 14.31 41.89 0.33
CA ALA A 18 14.22 43.31 0.58
C ALA A 18 12.74 43.65 0.90
N CYS A 19 12.53 44.77 1.58
CA CYS A 19 11.24 45.39 1.90
C CYS A 19 10.92 46.49 0.85
N GLY A 20 9.64 46.75 0.58
CA GLY A 20 9.18 48.10 0.23
C GLY A 20 8.26 48.24 -1.00
N GLY A 21 7.04 48.72 -0.76
CA GLY A 21 6.14 49.28 -1.77
C GLY A 21 5.00 50.06 -1.09
N SER A 22 5.01 51.38 -1.25
CA SER A 22 4.23 52.40 -0.52
C SER A 22 3.35 53.25 -1.47
N SER A 23 2.46 54.07 -0.88
CA SER A 23 1.71 55.25 -1.40
C SER A 23 0.21 55.00 -1.65
N GLY A 24 -0.74 55.86 -1.22
CA GLY A 24 -0.72 57.14 -0.51
C GLY A 24 -2.12 57.80 -0.61
N GLY A 25 -2.43 58.76 0.25
CA GLY A 25 -3.56 59.70 0.05
C GLY A 25 -4.48 59.91 1.25
N GLY A 26 -4.25 60.99 1.99
CA GLY A 26 -5.16 61.51 3.02
C GLY A 26 -6.26 62.41 2.45
N GLY A 27 -7.33 62.58 3.23
CA GLY A 27 -8.43 63.50 2.95
C GLY A 27 -9.55 63.36 3.97
N ASP A 28 -9.48 64.13 5.05
CA ASP A 28 -10.58 64.33 5.99
C ASP A 28 -11.65 65.22 5.35
N VAL A 29 -12.90 64.74 5.24
CA VAL A 29 -14.11 65.58 5.16
C VAL A 29 -15.36 64.77 5.49
N ASN A 30 -15.96 65.10 6.65
CA ASN A 30 -17.40 65.16 6.93
C ASN A 30 -18.33 64.00 6.52
N ASN A 31 -18.61 63.19 7.55
CA ASN A 31 -19.77 62.33 7.72
C ASN A 31 -21.12 63.09 7.62
N PRO A 32 -22.04 62.62 6.76
CA PRO A 32 -23.44 62.48 7.15
C PRO A 32 -23.80 60.99 7.27
N SER A 33 -24.50 60.66 8.34
CA SER A 33 -25.02 59.32 8.63
C SER A 33 -25.88 58.78 7.48
N PRO A 34 -25.57 57.60 6.91
CA PRO A 34 -26.48 56.92 6.00
C PRO A 34 -27.54 56.14 6.80
N THR A 35 -28.80 56.47 6.50
CA THR A 35 -30.04 55.76 6.85
C THR A 35 -29.93 54.24 6.67
N PRO A 36 -30.54 53.40 7.53
CA PRO A 36 -30.49 51.95 7.37
C PRO A 36 -31.04 51.51 6.00
N SER A 37 -30.20 50.82 5.24
CA SER A 37 -30.55 50.19 3.96
C SER A 37 -31.47 48.98 4.20
N PRO A 38 -32.47 48.71 3.34
CA PRO A 38 -33.32 47.54 3.48
C PRO A 38 -32.50 46.24 3.36
N SER A 39 -32.72 45.32 4.29
CA SER A 39 -32.12 43.99 4.30
C SER A 39 -32.54 43.21 3.05
N VAL A 40 -31.58 42.95 2.15
CA VAL A 40 -31.80 42.08 0.99
C VAL A 40 -31.68 40.63 1.46
N SER A 41 -32.78 39.89 1.36
CA SER A 41 -32.81 38.44 1.63
C SER A 41 -31.85 37.72 0.67
N PRO A 42 -30.99 36.81 1.13
CA PRO A 42 -30.09 36.08 0.23
C PRO A 42 -30.91 35.18 -0.72
N SER A 43 -30.74 35.40 -2.01
CA SER A 43 -31.24 34.50 -3.06
C SER A 43 -30.64 33.10 -2.87
N PRO A 44 -31.40 32.01 -3.04
CA PRO A 44 -30.84 30.67 -2.97
C PRO A 44 -29.76 30.51 -4.05
N SER A 45 -28.57 30.11 -3.61
CA SER A 45 -27.48 29.70 -4.50
C SER A 45 -27.95 28.56 -5.39
N PRO A 46 -27.63 28.53 -6.69
CA PRO A 46 -27.91 27.35 -7.51
C PRO A 46 -27.20 26.15 -6.87
N SER A 47 -27.99 25.14 -6.53
CA SER A 47 -27.47 23.85 -6.11
C SER A 47 -26.73 23.26 -7.30
N VAL A 48 -25.41 23.31 -7.28
CA VAL A 48 -24.59 22.50 -8.17
C VAL A 48 -24.89 21.04 -7.86
N THR A 49 -25.62 20.37 -8.76
CA THR A 49 -25.70 18.91 -8.74
C THR A 49 -24.26 18.39 -8.79
N PRO A 50 -23.78 17.66 -7.77
CA PRO A 50 -22.44 17.09 -7.82
C PRO A 50 -22.33 16.23 -9.07
N THR A 51 -21.33 16.51 -9.90
CA THR A 51 -20.94 15.60 -10.97
C THR A 51 -20.68 14.24 -10.32
N PRO A 52 -21.28 13.14 -10.82
CA PRO A 52 -20.93 11.81 -10.36
C PRO A 52 -19.41 11.64 -10.43
N PRO A 53 -18.76 11.02 -9.43
CA PRO A 53 -17.32 10.78 -9.50
C PRO A 53 -16.99 10.07 -10.82
N PRO A 54 -15.82 10.36 -11.43
CA PRO A 54 -15.33 9.53 -12.52
C PRO A 54 -15.31 8.08 -12.01
N ASN A 55 -15.78 7.16 -12.85
CA ASN A 55 -15.76 5.71 -12.68
C ASN A 55 -14.69 5.25 -11.66
N PRO A 56 -15.02 4.38 -10.66
CA PRO A 56 -14.03 3.93 -9.68
C PRO A 56 -12.78 3.45 -10.41
N GLN A 57 -11.71 4.23 -10.30
CA GLN A 57 -10.45 3.88 -10.91
C GLN A 57 -9.93 2.71 -10.10
N GLU A 58 -9.65 1.59 -10.77
CA GLU A 58 -9.01 0.43 -10.16
C GLU A 58 -7.70 0.88 -9.48
N PRO A 59 -7.32 0.27 -8.34
CA PRO A 59 -6.02 0.52 -7.71
C PRO A 59 -4.86 0.27 -8.68
N ASP A 60 -3.70 0.85 -8.41
CA ASP A 60 -2.53 0.73 -9.31
C ASP A 60 -2.00 -0.70 -9.45
N PHE A 61 -2.26 -1.55 -8.45
CA PHE A 61 -1.98 -2.99 -8.48
C PHE A 61 -3.01 -3.82 -9.25
N VAL A 62 -4.05 -3.22 -9.83
CA VAL A 62 -5.09 -3.90 -10.61
C VAL A 62 -5.16 -3.33 -12.04
N SER A 63 -5.01 -4.20 -13.03
CA SER A 63 -5.20 -3.84 -14.44
C SER A 63 -6.22 -4.75 -15.10
N CYS A 64 -7.35 -4.19 -15.57
CA CYS A 64 -8.44 -4.96 -16.19
C CYS A 64 -8.60 -4.69 -17.69
N SER A 65 -8.82 -5.76 -18.46
CA SER A 65 -9.27 -5.73 -19.85
C SER A 65 -10.55 -6.55 -19.98
N GLY A 66 -11.69 -5.86 -20.09
CA GLY A 66 -13.00 -6.51 -19.98
C GLY A 66 -13.18 -7.13 -18.60
N THR A 67 -13.45 -8.45 -18.55
CA THR A 67 -13.63 -9.19 -17.29
C THR A 67 -12.34 -9.84 -16.77
N VAL A 68 -11.23 -9.74 -17.49
CA VAL A 68 -9.95 -10.30 -17.06
C VAL A 68 -9.15 -9.20 -16.36
N CYS A 69 -8.76 -9.45 -15.11
CA CYS A 69 -8.00 -8.51 -14.30
C CYS A 69 -6.71 -9.16 -13.80
N THR A 70 -5.62 -8.43 -13.89
CA THR A 70 -4.29 -8.86 -13.45
C THR A 70 -3.87 -8.07 -12.22
N LEU A 71 -3.49 -8.79 -11.16
CA LEU A 71 -2.81 -8.23 -10.00
C LEU A 71 -1.30 -8.16 -10.28
N ILE A 72 -0.70 -7.03 -9.90
CA ILE A 72 0.74 -6.76 -10.07
C ILE A 72 1.30 -6.02 -8.85
N GLY A 73 2.57 -6.22 -8.55
CA GLY A 73 3.29 -5.38 -7.59
C GLY A 73 2.75 -5.47 -6.17
N LEU A 74 2.42 -4.33 -5.57
CA LEU A 74 2.08 -4.21 -4.15
C LEU A 74 0.58 -3.95 -3.97
N VAL A 75 -0.10 -4.83 -3.25
CA VAL A 75 -1.42 -4.60 -2.68
C VAL A 75 -1.22 -3.88 -1.35
N ASP A 76 -1.44 -2.56 -1.33
CA ASP A 76 -1.23 -1.66 -0.19
C ASP A 76 -2.53 -1.20 0.49
N GLU A 77 -3.67 -1.70 0.05
CA GLU A 77 -4.98 -1.52 0.69
C GLU A 77 -5.80 -2.81 0.71
N ASP A 78 -6.84 -2.84 1.55
CA ASP A 78 -7.79 -3.95 1.58
C ASP A 78 -8.47 -4.09 0.22
N TYR A 79 -8.45 -5.29 -0.34
CA TYR A 79 -9.00 -5.53 -1.67
C TYR A 79 -9.72 -6.87 -1.75
N THR A 80 -10.79 -6.93 -2.55
CA THR A 80 -11.59 -8.14 -2.75
C THR A 80 -11.54 -8.57 -4.21
N LEU A 81 -11.08 -9.80 -4.42
CA LEU A 81 -11.19 -10.50 -5.70
C LEU A 81 -12.59 -11.09 -5.79
N ASP A 82 -13.46 -10.45 -6.57
CA ASP A 82 -14.84 -10.89 -6.74
C ASP A 82 -15.00 -12.02 -7.76
N ALA A 83 -16.11 -12.76 -7.65
CA ALA A 83 -16.41 -13.87 -8.55
C ALA A 83 -16.90 -13.46 -9.95
N ALA A 84 -17.15 -12.17 -10.23
CA ALA A 84 -17.58 -11.70 -11.55
C ALA A 84 -16.42 -11.50 -12.52
N ARG A 85 -15.19 -11.41 -12.01
CA ARG A 85 -13.96 -11.23 -12.79
C ARG A 85 -13.12 -12.50 -12.84
N GLN A 86 -12.29 -12.60 -13.88
CA GLN A 86 -11.24 -13.61 -14.00
C GLN A 86 -9.94 -12.99 -13.50
N TRP A 87 -9.34 -13.60 -12.49
CA TRP A 87 -8.17 -13.05 -11.81
C TRP A 87 -6.89 -13.71 -12.28
N GLN A 88 -5.91 -12.88 -12.60
CA GLN A 88 -4.56 -13.29 -12.91
C GLN A 88 -3.56 -12.64 -11.97
N ILE A 89 -2.42 -13.27 -11.72
CA ILE A 89 -1.28 -12.66 -11.01
C ILE A 89 -0.05 -12.67 -11.91
N SER A 90 0.68 -11.55 -11.98
CA SER A 90 1.91 -11.42 -12.77
C SER A 90 3.07 -10.97 -11.90
N GLY A 91 4.20 -11.66 -12.01
CA GLY A 91 5.36 -11.46 -11.14
C GLY A 91 5.06 -11.78 -9.68
N VAL A 92 5.83 -11.19 -8.77
CA VAL A 92 5.57 -11.29 -7.33
C VAL A 92 4.51 -10.26 -6.95
N VAL A 93 3.31 -10.73 -6.63
CA VAL A 93 2.25 -9.90 -6.05
C VAL A 93 2.42 -9.93 -4.53
N ARG A 94 2.76 -8.80 -3.94
CA ARG A 94 3.00 -8.66 -2.50
C ARG A 94 1.80 -8.04 -1.82
N VAL A 95 1.30 -8.67 -0.75
CA VAL A 95 0.19 -8.16 0.06
C VAL A 95 0.75 -7.53 1.33
N GLY A 96 0.67 -6.20 1.39
CA GLY A 96 1.26 -5.32 2.41
C GLY A 96 2.79 -5.31 2.47
N GLU A 97 3.35 -4.54 3.40
CA GLU A 97 4.78 -4.22 3.46
C GLU A 97 5.49 -4.78 4.70
N GLY A 98 5.00 -5.88 5.26
CA GLY A 98 5.53 -6.48 6.48
C GLY A 98 6.86 -7.22 6.35
N ASN A 99 7.48 -7.23 5.17
CA ASN A 99 8.74 -7.93 4.90
C ASN A 99 10.00 -7.14 5.30
N ALA A 100 9.85 -5.94 5.88
CA ALA A 100 10.95 -5.12 6.36
C ALA A 100 11.66 -5.70 7.61
N VAL A 101 12.95 -5.41 7.79
CA VAL A 101 13.66 -5.78 9.03
C VAL A 101 13.06 -5.02 10.23
N LEU A 102 12.64 -5.76 11.26
CA LEU A 102 11.98 -5.19 12.43
C LEU A 102 13.00 -4.99 13.56
N ALA A 103 13.09 -3.77 14.09
CA ALA A 103 14.10 -3.41 15.09
C ALA A 103 13.69 -3.75 16.53
N ASN A 104 12.39 -3.75 16.84
CA ASN A 104 11.85 -3.87 18.19
C ASN A 104 10.35 -4.24 18.17
N ASP A 105 9.77 -4.50 19.35
CA ASP A 105 8.35 -4.86 19.49
C ASP A 105 7.40 -3.75 18.99
N ALA A 106 7.80 -2.47 19.06
CA ALA A 106 6.97 -1.38 18.52
C ALA A 106 6.89 -1.44 16.99
N ALA A 107 7.99 -1.78 16.32
CA ALA A 107 7.99 -2.02 14.87
C ALA A 107 7.14 -3.23 14.48
N VAL A 108 7.16 -4.30 15.30
CA VAL A 108 6.27 -5.47 15.11
C VAL A 108 4.80 -5.05 15.18
N ASN A 109 4.41 -4.26 16.19
CA ASN A 109 3.04 -3.79 16.32
C ASN A 109 2.65 -2.85 15.17
N ALA A 110 3.52 -1.93 14.78
CA ALA A 110 3.27 -1.04 13.64
C ALA A 110 3.00 -1.83 12.34
N VAL A 111 3.76 -2.90 12.07
CA VAL A 111 3.51 -3.77 10.90
C VAL A 111 2.20 -4.54 11.01
N LYS A 112 1.81 -5.00 12.21
CA LYS A 112 0.50 -5.63 12.41
C LYS A 112 -0.65 -4.65 12.16
N ASP A 113 -0.51 -3.42 12.65
CA ASP A 113 -1.54 -2.39 12.54
C ASP A 113 -1.67 -1.86 11.11
N ALA A 114 -0.58 -1.88 10.33
CA ALA A 114 -0.55 -1.48 8.92
C ALA A 114 -0.86 -2.62 7.93
N GLY A 115 -1.08 -3.85 8.42
CA GLY A 115 -1.35 -5.00 7.57
C GLY A 115 -2.66 -4.84 6.79
N VAL A 116 -2.68 -5.33 5.56
CA VAL A 116 -3.86 -5.29 4.68
C VAL A 116 -4.41 -6.68 4.42
N THR A 117 -5.68 -6.76 4.03
CA THR A 117 -6.38 -7.99 3.74
C THR A 117 -6.72 -8.11 2.26
N LEU A 118 -6.12 -9.10 1.60
CA LEU A 118 -6.60 -9.57 0.30
C LEU A 118 -7.69 -10.62 0.53
N THR A 119 -8.93 -10.30 0.17
CA THR A 119 -10.08 -11.19 0.26
C THR A 119 -10.33 -11.85 -1.09
N VAL A 120 -10.62 -13.14 -1.09
CA VAL A 120 -10.96 -13.90 -2.29
C VAL A 120 -12.34 -14.51 -2.10
N GLU A 121 -13.30 -14.09 -2.93
CA GLU A 121 -14.66 -14.59 -2.83
C GLU A 121 -14.75 -16.09 -3.19
N PRO A 122 -15.71 -16.83 -2.60
CA PRO A 122 -15.98 -18.22 -3.01
C PRO A 122 -16.25 -18.33 -4.51
N GLY A 123 -15.67 -19.34 -5.17
CA GLY A 123 -15.83 -19.56 -6.61
C GLY A 123 -14.78 -18.87 -7.48
N VAL A 124 -13.91 -18.04 -6.91
CA VAL A 124 -12.83 -17.38 -7.65
C VAL A 124 -11.73 -18.37 -8.03
N HIS A 125 -11.27 -18.27 -9.27
CA HIS A 125 -10.07 -18.93 -9.77
C HIS A 125 -9.00 -17.89 -10.08
N VAL A 126 -7.92 -17.88 -9.29
CA VAL A 126 -6.75 -17.02 -9.48
C VAL A 126 -5.71 -17.79 -10.28
N ARG A 127 -5.24 -17.22 -11.41
CA ARG A 127 -4.33 -17.88 -12.35
C ARG A 127 -3.01 -17.13 -12.48
N ALA A 128 -1.91 -17.80 -12.28
CA ALA A 128 -0.58 -17.21 -12.24
C ALA A 128 0.14 -17.31 -13.59
N PHE A 129 0.73 -16.20 -14.05
CA PHE A 129 1.74 -16.26 -15.12
C PHE A 129 2.99 -17.00 -14.64
N ASP A 130 3.84 -17.41 -15.57
CA ASP A 130 5.10 -18.10 -15.31
C ASP A 130 5.91 -17.41 -14.19
N ASP A 131 6.39 -18.21 -13.24
CA ASP A 131 7.13 -17.79 -12.03
C ASP A 131 6.41 -16.79 -11.12
N ALA A 132 5.13 -16.46 -11.38
CA ALA A 132 4.39 -15.54 -10.53
C ALA A 132 4.08 -16.17 -9.17
N SER A 133 4.04 -15.34 -8.13
CA SER A 133 3.74 -15.79 -6.76
C SER A 133 2.92 -14.76 -6.00
N LEU A 134 2.13 -15.24 -5.05
CA LEU A 134 1.40 -14.40 -4.12
C LEU A 134 2.13 -14.41 -2.78
N LEU A 135 2.71 -13.28 -2.40
CA LEU A 135 3.48 -13.10 -1.18
C LEU A 135 2.67 -12.29 -0.16
N VAL A 136 2.07 -12.97 0.82
CA VAL A 136 1.39 -12.33 1.95
C VAL A 136 2.41 -12.03 3.03
N THR A 137 2.72 -10.74 3.23
CA THR A 137 3.75 -10.33 4.19
C THR A 137 3.23 -10.31 5.63
N ARG A 138 4.13 -10.24 6.61
CA ARG A 138 3.79 -10.22 8.03
C ARG A 138 2.80 -9.09 8.35
N GLY A 139 1.81 -9.37 9.20
CA GLY A 139 0.77 -8.41 9.55
C GLY A 139 -0.41 -8.38 8.58
N SER A 140 -0.16 -8.67 7.30
CA SER A 140 -1.19 -8.78 6.26
C SER A 140 -1.90 -10.14 6.28
N LYS A 141 -2.99 -10.25 5.52
CA LYS A 141 -3.88 -11.40 5.53
C LYS A 141 -4.36 -11.78 4.13
N LEU A 142 -4.47 -13.09 3.89
CA LEU A 142 -5.26 -13.67 2.82
C LEU A 142 -6.54 -14.28 3.40
N MET A 143 -7.70 -13.78 2.97
CA MET A 143 -9.02 -14.27 3.36
C MET A 143 -9.65 -15.04 2.21
N ALA A 144 -9.40 -16.35 2.13
CA ALA A 144 -9.92 -17.23 1.09
C ALA A 144 -10.78 -18.35 1.72
N ASN A 145 -12.06 -18.07 1.96
CA ASN A 145 -12.99 -19.01 2.60
C ASN A 145 -13.98 -19.60 1.59
N GLY A 146 -13.47 -20.44 0.68
CA GLY A 146 -14.30 -21.15 -0.31
C GLY A 146 -15.23 -22.19 0.33
N THR A 147 -16.19 -22.68 -0.45
CA THR A 147 -17.08 -23.77 -0.04
C THR A 147 -16.90 -24.98 -0.94
N ALA A 148 -17.44 -26.14 -0.55
CA ALA A 148 -17.43 -27.33 -1.41
C ALA A 148 -18.16 -27.10 -2.76
N THR A 149 -19.19 -26.24 -2.77
CA THR A 149 -19.93 -25.89 -3.99
C THR A 149 -19.30 -24.76 -4.79
N ASN A 150 -18.58 -23.86 -4.11
CA ASN A 150 -17.88 -22.71 -4.70
C ASN A 150 -16.43 -22.70 -4.18
N PRO A 151 -15.58 -23.63 -4.64
CA PRO A 151 -14.19 -23.69 -4.19
C PRO A 151 -13.43 -22.44 -4.68
N ILE A 152 -12.35 -22.11 -3.98
CA ILE A 152 -11.36 -21.14 -4.45
C ILE A 152 -10.17 -21.93 -4.97
N THR A 153 -9.72 -21.60 -6.18
CA THR A 153 -8.59 -22.28 -6.83
C THR A 153 -7.48 -21.29 -7.13
N PHE A 154 -6.25 -21.68 -6.82
CA PHE A 154 -5.04 -21.03 -7.30
C PHE A 154 -4.30 -22.03 -8.20
N SER A 155 -3.89 -21.58 -9.38
CA SER A 155 -3.13 -22.41 -10.33
C SER A 155 -2.22 -21.55 -11.20
N SER A 156 -1.36 -22.19 -11.98
CA SER A 156 -0.76 -21.58 -13.17
C SER A 156 -1.83 -21.27 -14.25
N LEU A 157 -1.45 -20.43 -15.21
CA LEU A 157 -2.34 -19.93 -16.26
C LEU A 157 -2.54 -20.94 -17.40
N ASP A 158 -1.56 -21.80 -17.62
CA ASP A 158 -1.60 -22.90 -18.57
C ASP A 158 -2.74 -23.89 -18.27
N ALA A 159 -2.98 -24.81 -19.20
CA ALA A 159 -4.18 -25.66 -19.18
C ALA A 159 -3.92 -27.05 -18.56
N ASP A 160 -2.67 -27.50 -18.57
CA ASP A 160 -2.24 -28.83 -18.14
C ASP A 160 -1.61 -28.86 -16.75
N PHE A 161 -1.25 -27.71 -16.19
CA PHE A 161 -0.62 -27.53 -14.89
C PHE A 161 0.69 -28.32 -14.76
N ASP A 162 1.41 -28.49 -15.87
CA ASP A 162 2.59 -29.36 -15.96
C ASP A 162 3.74 -28.65 -16.71
N GLY A 163 4.91 -28.67 -16.10
CA GLY A 163 6.09 -27.97 -16.61
C GLY A 163 6.97 -27.40 -15.51
N LEU A 164 8.07 -26.76 -15.92
CA LEU A 164 8.97 -26.04 -15.02
C LEU A 164 8.60 -24.56 -15.07
N GLY A 165 8.55 -23.91 -13.91
CA GLY A 165 8.27 -22.47 -13.81
C GLY A 165 6.78 -22.10 -13.86
N GLU A 166 5.88 -23.06 -13.62
CA GLU A 166 4.43 -22.85 -13.70
C GLU A 166 3.93 -21.69 -12.84
N TRP A 167 4.26 -21.71 -11.54
CA TRP A 167 4.09 -20.59 -10.61
C TRP A 167 4.76 -20.88 -9.27
N GLY A 168 5.10 -19.84 -8.50
CA GLY A 168 5.81 -19.93 -7.23
C GLY A 168 4.94 -20.24 -6.00
N GLY A 169 3.62 -20.34 -6.18
CA GLY A 169 2.70 -20.66 -5.09
C GLY A 169 2.19 -19.44 -4.31
N VAL A 170 1.48 -19.73 -3.22
CA VAL A 170 1.09 -18.76 -2.19
C VAL A 170 2.06 -18.90 -1.03
N VAL A 171 2.70 -17.80 -0.65
CA VAL A 171 3.64 -17.72 0.47
C VAL A 171 3.03 -16.80 1.53
N ILE A 172 2.96 -17.29 2.77
CA ILE A 172 2.42 -16.53 3.90
C ILE A 172 3.51 -16.37 4.95
N GLN A 173 3.93 -15.14 5.16
CA GLN A 173 4.93 -14.78 6.16
C GLN A 173 4.24 -14.44 7.49
N GLY A 174 4.63 -15.16 8.55
CA GLY A 174 4.14 -14.91 9.90
C GLY A 174 5.19 -14.30 10.82
N PHE A 175 4.79 -14.01 12.06
CA PHE A 175 5.71 -13.64 13.14
C PHE A 175 6.19 -14.85 13.95
N ALA A 176 6.04 -16.07 13.41
CA ALA A 176 6.43 -17.27 14.11
C ALA A 176 7.96 -17.35 14.25
N PRO A 177 8.50 -17.75 15.41
CA PRO A 177 9.90 -18.09 15.51
C PRO A 177 10.19 -19.34 14.67
N GLN A 178 11.42 -19.46 14.16
CA GLN A 178 11.81 -20.68 13.45
C GLN A 178 12.04 -21.80 14.46
N PHE A 179 11.48 -22.97 14.21
CA PHE A 179 11.70 -24.14 15.06
C PHE A 179 12.93 -24.92 14.59
N GLY A 180 13.82 -25.23 15.53
CA GLY A 180 14.98 -26.10 15.32
C GLY A 180 14.96 -27.24 16.33
N GLY A 181 15.51 -28.40 15.97
CA GLY A 181 15.59 -29.56 16.85
C GLY A 181 16.16 -29.20 18.22
N GLY A 182 15.43 -29.54 19.29
CA GLY A 182 15.83 -29.19 20.65
C GLY A 182 15.69 -27.70 20.99
N ASN A 183 14.74 -26.98 20.38
CA ASN A 183 14.46 -25.57 20.65
C ASN A 183 15.62 -24.61 20.29
N THR A 184 16.32 -24.93 19.19
CA THR A 184 17.55 -24.23 18.77
C THR A 184 17.37 -23.32 17.56
N GLY A 185 16.14 -23.23 17.05
CA GLY A 185 15.86 -22.43 15.86
C GLY A 185 16.00 -20.93 16.13
N PRO A 186 16.33 -20.14 15.09
CA PRO A 186 16.31 -18.69 15.15
C PRO A 186 15.07 -18.13 15.85
N CYS A 187 15.31 -17.16 16.73
CA CYS A 187 14.31 -16.47 17.53
C CYS A 187 13.56 -17.31 18.57
N PHE A 188 13.90 -18.59 18.74
CA PHE A 188 13.24 -19.42 19.76
C PHE A 188 13.40 -18.82 21.17
N GLY A 189 12.28 -18.55 21.84
CA GLY A 189 12.28 -18.04 23.22
C GLY A 189 12.80 -16.61 23.41
N THR A 190 13.07 -15.88 22.32
CA THR A 190 13.76 -14.57 22.37
C THR A 190 12.83 -13.33 22.39
N GLY A 191 11.51 -13.51 22.23
CA GLY A 191 10.55 -12.40 22.20
C GLY A 191 9.77 -12.33 20.88
N THR A 192 9.18 -11.16 20.55
CA THR A 192 8.28 -11.02 19.38
C THR A 192 8.99 -10.60 18.09
N VAL A 193 10.24 -10.13 18.18
CA VAL A 193 11.04 -9.72 17.03
C VAL A 193 11.78 -10.92 16.47
N CYS A 194 11.44 -11.30 15.24
CA CYS A 194 12.15 -12.34 14.52
C CYS A 194 12.38 -11.92 13.07
N ASN A 195 13.65 -11.80 12.71
CA ASN A 195 14.09 -11.55 11.33
C ASN A 195 14.96 -12.74 10.92
N VAL A 196 14.40 -13.65 10.11
CA VAL A 196 15.13 -14.79 9.54
C VAL A 196 15.37 -14.49 8.07
N GLU A 197 16.63 -14.51 7.67
CA GLU A 197 17.03 -14.34 6.28
C GLU A 197 16.52 -15.53 5.46
N GLY A 198 15.79 -15.26 4.37
CA GLY A 198 15.18 -16.28 3.51
C GLY A 198 13.71 -16.63 3.80
N GLU A 199 13.16 -16.27 4.97
CA GLU A 199 11.72 -16.49 5.27
C GLU A 199 10.79 -15.36 4.79
N GLY A 200 11.31 -14.45 3.97
CA GLY A 200 10.45 -13.40 3.42
C GLY A 200 11.14 -12.24 2.71
N GLY A 201 12.11 -12.53 1.84
CA GLY A 201 12.65 -11.50 0.95
C GLY A 201 11.60 -10.95 -0.04
N ASP A 202 12.04 -10.15 -0.98
CA ASP A 202 11.19 -9.59 -2.05
C ASP A 202 10.89 -10.59 -3.19
N PHE A 203 11.46 -11.80 -3.13
CA PHE A 203 11.36 -12.80 -4.20
C PHE A 203 11.41 -14.23 -3.64
N ILE A 204 10.81 -15.18 -4.37
CA ILE A 204 10.82 -16.62 -4.10
C ILE A 204 11.62 -17.30 -5.21
N GLY A 205 12.88 -17.65 -4.91
CA GLY A 205 13.77 -18.39 -5.82
C GLY A 205 15.24 -18.15 -5.53
#